data_AF-A0A2D5RN60-F1
#
_entry.id   AF-A0A2D5RN60-F1
#
_cell.length_a   1.000
_cell.length_b   1.000
_cell.length_c   1.000
_cell.angle_alpha   90.00
_cell.angle_beta   90.00
_cell.angle_gamma   90.00
#
_symmetry.space_group_name_H-M   'P 1'
#
loop_
_entity.id
_entity.type
_entity.pdbx_description
1 polymer ?
#
loop_
_entity_poly.entity_id
_entity_poly.type
_entity_poly.pdbx_seq_one_letter_code
_entity_poly.pdbx_strand_id
1 'polypeptide(L)'
;MKKRLRKTVGDVVDLVAGYYNLDVDIFVETEDLGANSAELEILGGSVYSIILDRKFIKNEDLVYIIRAVAHEMVHVKQHELDDLCLETEMFKGEQWGGDYWFAPWEVEARGLEEAFLMHYLFSQTAETS
;
A
#
# COMPACT_ATOMS: atom_id res chain seq x y z
N MET A 1 -5.29 12.03 -11.99
CA MET A 1 -5.85 12.00 -10.61
C MET A 1 -6.30 13.40 -10.15
N LYS A 2 -7.46 13.52 -9.49
CA LYS A 2 -7.97 14.81 -8.93
C LYS A 2 -7.03 15.31 -7.81
N LYS A 3 -6.86 16.63 -7.66
CA LYS A 3 -5.94 17.24 -6.67
C LYS A 3 -6.17 16.75 -5.23
N ARG A 4 -7.43 16.68 -4.79
CA ARG A 4 -7.80 16.19 -3.44
C ARG A 4 -7.37 14.73 -3.24
N LEU A 5 -7.66 13.87 -4.22
CA LEU A 5 -7.29 12.46 -4.17
C LEU A 5 -5.77 12.29 -4.09
N ARG A 6 -5.02 13.03 -4.93
CA ARG A 6 -3.54 13.02 -4.88
C ARG A 6 -3.01 13.39 -3.50
N LYS A 7 -3.57 14.44 -2.87
CA LYS A 7 -3.17 14.83 -1.52
C LYS A 7 -3.41 13.69 -0.53
N THR A 8 -4.64 13.15 -0.50
CA THR A 8 -4.98 12.04 0.40
C THR A 8 -4.09 10.81 0.20
N VAL A 9 -3.79 10.43 -1.04
CA VAL A 9 -2.89 9.30 -1.30
C VAL A 9 -1.48 9.60 -0.76
N GLY A 10 -0.95 10.81 -0.99
CA GLY A 10 0.33 11.23 -0.43
C GLY A 10 0.34 11.23 1.10
N ASP A 11 -0.71 11.75 1.73
CA ASP A 11 -0.83 11.78 3.20
C ASP A 11 -0.83 10.35 3.79
N VAL A 12 -1.43 9.36 3.09
CA VAL A 12 -1.42 7.94 3.52
C VAL A 12 -0.03 7.34 3.36
N VAL A 13 0.65 7.61 2.23
CA VAL A 13 2.04 7.18 2.02
C VAL A 13 2.94 7.71 3.13
N ASP A 14 2.88 9.02 3.41
CA ASP A 14 3.67 9.67 4.45
C ASP A 14 3.37 9.10 5.84
N LEU A 15 2.10 8.81 6.13
CA LEU A 15 1.67 8.22 7.39
C LEU A 15 2.27 6.83 7.60
N VAL A 16 2.20 5.94 6.60
CA VAL A 16 2.73 4.58 6.74
C VAL A 16 4.26 4.57 6.73
N ALA A 17 4.88 5.34 5.83
CA ALA A 17 6.34 5.48 5.78
C ALA A 17 6.91 6.04 7.09
N GLY A 18 6.28 7.10 7.62
CA GLY A 18 6.66 7.71 8.88
C GLY A 18 6.45 6.79 10.09
N TYR A 19 5.38 5.99 10.10
CA TYR A 19 5.13 5.03 11.18
C TYR A 19 6.23 3.98 11.29
N TYR A 20 6.73 3.48 10.16
CA TYR A 20 7.79 2.47 10.12
C TYR A 20 9.20 3.05 9.96
N ASN A 21 9.34 4.38 9.86
CA ASN A 21 10.61 5.06 9.59
C ASN A 21 11.32 4.52 8.33
N LEU A 22 10.56 4.38 7.24
CA LEU A 22 11.07 3.93 5.94
C LEU A 22 11.81 5.07 5.23
N ASP A 23 12.99 4.76 4.69
CA ASP A 23 13.78 5.66 3.83
C ASP A 23 13.60 5.22 2.37
N VAL A 24 12.46 5.58 1.78
CA VAL A 24 12.02 5.08 0.47
C VAL A 24 11.49 6.21 -0.40
N ASP A 25 11.67 6.08 -1.71
CA ASP A 25 11.07 6.96 -2.72
C ASP A 25 9.83 6.28 -3.31
N ILE A 26 8.64 6.87 -3.12
CA ILE A 26 7.37 6.34 -3.60
C ILE A 26 6.80 7.21 -4.72
N PHE A 27 6.66 6.63 -5.91
CA PHE A 27 5.87 7.20 -7.00
C PHE A 27 4.44 6.67 -6.94
N VAL A 28 3.47 7.50 -7.35
CA VAL A 28 2.07 7.10 -7.42
C VAL A 28 1.53 7.37 -8.82
N GLU A 29 1.13 6.30 -9.48
CA GLU A 29 0.78 6.29 -10.90
C GLU A 29 -0.66 5.82 -11.11
N THR A 30 -1.12 5.84 -12.36
CA THR A 30 -2.48 5.41 -12.69
C THR A 30 -2.52 4.75 -14.06
N GLU A 31 -2.88 3.47 -14.08
CA GLU A 31 -2.92 2.63 -15.28
C GLU A 31 -4.26 1.86 -15.41
N ASP A 32 -4.39 0.96 -16.39
CA ASP A 32 -5.51 0.02 -16.48
C ASP A 32 -4.99 -1.36 -16.06
N LEU A 33 -5.27 -1.75 -14.82
CA LEU A 33 -4.73 -2.98 -14.21
C LEU A 33 -5.65 -4.20 -14.43
N GLY A 34 -6.72 -4.03 -15.21
CA GLY A 34 -7.65 -5.10 -15.52
C GLY A 34 -8.46 -5.53 -14.30
N ALA A 35 -8.02 -6.60 -13.62
CA ALA A 35 -8.71 -7.18 -12.47
C ALA A 35 -8.25 -6.61 -11.12
N ASN A 36 -7.06 -6.00 -11.07
CA ASN A 36 -6.48 -5.49 -9.84
C ASN A 36 -6.88 -4.03 -9.58
N SER A 37 -6.97 -3.65 -8.31
CA SER A 37 -7.31 -2.27 -7.90
C SER A 37 -6.07 -1.41 -7.72
N ALA A 38 -4.99 -2.02 -7.23
CA ALA A 38 -3.67 -1.44 -7.06
C ALA A 38 -2.61 -2.53 -7.24
N GLU A 39 -1.40 -2.14 -7.58
CA GLU A 39 -0.21 -2.99 -7.66
C GLU A 39 1.02 -2.19 -7.20
N LEU A 40 1.99 -2.88 -6.60
CA LEU A 40 3.30 -2.34 -6.26
C LEU A 40 4.36 -2.82 -7.25
N GLU A 41 5.11 -1.89 -7.83
CA GLU A 41 6.31 -2.18 -8.62
C GLU A 41 7.57 -1.77 -7.86
N ILE A 42 8.56 -2.67 -7.83
CA ILE A 42 9.87 -2.43 -7.21
C ILE A 42 10.82 -1.94 -8.31
N LEU A 43 11.17 -0.66 -8.27
CA LEU A 43 12.09 -0.04 -9.23
C LEU A 43 13.58 -0.24 -8.85
N GLY A 44 13.82 -0.69 -7.62
CA GLY A 44 15.13 -1.01 -7.06
C GLY A 44 15.74 0.14 -6.26
N GLY A 45 16.65 -0.19 -5.33
CA GLY A 45 17.33 0.80 -4.49
C GLY A 45 16.37 1.59 -3.59
N SER A 46 15.40 0.91 -2.96
CA SER A 46 14.38 1.50 -2.10
C SER A 46 13.45 2.50 -2.81
N VAL A 47 13.30 2.33 -4.13
CA VAL A 47 12.40 3.12 -4.97
C VAL A 47 11.27 2.23 -5.47
N TYR A 48 10.03 2.73 -5.36
CA TYR A 48 8.81 1.97 -5.66
C TYR A 48 7.80 2.80 -6.45
N SER A 49 6.93 2.14 -7.20
CA SER A 49 5.73 2.73 -7.80
C SER A 49 4.48 2.03 -7.27
N ILE A 50 3.56 2.80 -6.68
CA ILE A 50 2.20 2.35 -6.40
C ILE A 50 1.34 2.72 -7.59
N ILE A 51 0.86 1.71 -8.31
CA ILE A 51 0.03 1.89 -9.50
C ILE A 51 -1.42 1.67 -9.10
N LEU A 52 -2.27 2.68 -9.30
CA LEU A 52 -3.71 2.58 -9.01
C LEU A 52 -4.51 2.39 -10.30
N ASP A 53 -5.47 1.47 -10.31
CA ASP A 53 -6.32 1.27 -11.48
C ASP A 53 -7.22 2.49 -11.77
N ARG A 54 -7.31 2.86 -13.04
CA ARG A 54 -8.04 4.04 -13.51
C ARG A 54 -9.55 3.94 -13.26
N LYS A 55 -10.15 2.75 -13.37
CA LYS A 55 -11.58 2.54 -13.11
C LYS A 55 -11.83 2.54 -11.60
N PHE A 56 -10.97 1.90 -10.84
CA PHE A 56 -10.98 1.90 -9.37
C PHE A 56 -10.99 3.33 -8.82
N ILE A 57 -10.01 4.18 -9.17
CA ILE A 57 -9.96 5.56 -8.67
C ILE A 57 -11.11 6.46 -9.14
N LYS A 58 -11.85 6.04 -10.16
CA LYS A 58 -12.95 6.81 -10.74
C LYS A 58 -14.29 6.43 -10.12
N ASN A 59 -14.47 5.16 -9.79
CA ASN A 59 -15.77 4.58 -9.45
C ASN A 59 -15.89 4.23 -7.97
N GLU A 60 -14.78 4.00 -7.27
CA GLU A 60 -14.80 3.60 -5.86
C GLU A 60 -14.72 4.79 -4.91
N ASP A 61 -15.20 4.55 -3.69
CA ASP A 61 -15.11 5.51 -2.60
C ASP A 61 -13.66 5.71 -2.15
N LEU A 62 -13.38 6.92 -1.66
CA LEU A 62 -12.06 7.31 -1.17
C LEU A 62 -11.53 6.35 -0.09
N VAL A 63 -12.41 5.75 0.70
CA VAL A 63 -12.07 4.75 1.74
C VAL A 63 -11.37 3.53 1.14
N TYR A 64 -11.89 3.00 0.02
CA TYR A 64 -11.26 1.84 -0.64
C TYR A 64 -9.91 2.22 -1.24
N ILE A 65 -9.79 3.43 -1.78
CA ILE A 65 -8.52 3.90 -2.33
C ILE A 65 -7.47 4.06 -1.22
N ILE A 66 -7.85 4.61 -0.06
CA ILE A 66 -6.95 4.72 1.11
C ILE A 66 -6.49 3.33 1.56
N ARG A 67 -7.41 2.36 1.64
CA ARG A 67 -7.07 0.98 2.01
C ARG A 67 -6.09 0.35 1.02
N ALA A 68 -6.34 0.47 -0.28
CA ALA A 68 -5.45 -0.07 -1.30
C ALA A 68 -4.04 0.54 -1.21
N VAL A 69 -3.93 1.86 -1.03
CA VAL A 69 -2.62 2.52 -0.86
C VAL A 69 -1.93 2.05 0.42
N ALA A 70 -2.67 1.92 1.52
CA ALA A 70 -2.11 1.40 2.77
C ALA A 70 -1.63 -0.05 2.62
N HIS A 71 -2.35 -0.87 1.86
CA HIS A 71 -1.97 -2.25 1.52
C HIS A 71 -0.63 -2.29 0.79
N GLU A 72 -0.50 -1.53 -0.31
CA GLU A 72 0.76 -1.49 -1.06
C GLU A 72 1.92 -0.94 -0.21
N MET A 73 1.68 0.05 0.65
CA MET A 73 2.71 0.56 1.57
C MET A 73 3.13 -0.48 2.62
N VAL A 74 2.25 -1.41 3.00
CA VAL A 74 2.65 -2.54 3.86
C VAL A 74 3.55 -3.50 3.08
N HIS A 75 3.31 -3.73 1.79
CA HIS A 75 4.24 -4.50 0.96
C HIS A 75 5.61 -3.83 0.82
N VAL A 76 5.67 -2.49 0.70
CA VAL A 76 6.94 -1.75 0.77
C VAL A 76 7.65 -2.04 2.10
N LYS A 77 6.95 -1.90 3.23
CA LYS A 77 7.51 -2.23 4.54
C LYS A 77 8.02 -3.67 4.62
N GLN A 78 7.25 -4.62 4.09
CA GLN A 78 7.60 -6.04 4.13
C GLN A 78 8.83 -6.34 3.28
N HIS A 79 8.98 -5.68 2.13
CA HIS A 79 10.18 -5.79 1.32
C HIS A 79 11.41 -5.16 2.00
N GLU A 80 11.26 -3.96 2.59
CA GLU A 80 12.36 -3.26 3.25
C GLU A 80 12.81 -3.91 4.57
N LEU A 81 11.88 -4.44 5.37
CA LEU A 81 12.15 -4.83 6.76
C LEU A 81 11.93 -6.32 7.08
N ASP A 82 11.17 -7.05 6.27
CA ASP A 82 10.76 -8.44 6.55
C ASP A 82 11.25 -9.44 5.50
N ASP A 83 12.20 -9.07 4.65
CA ASP A 83 12.74 -9.93 3.60
C ASP A 83 11.68 -10.53 2.66
N LEU A 84 10.60 -9.78 2.35
CA LEU A 84 9.60 -10.21 1.36
C LEU A 84 10.23 -10.27 -0.03
N CYS A 85 10.17 -11.44 -0.67
CA CYS A 85 10.53 -11.63 -2.06
C CYS A 85 9.44 -12.44 -2.77
N LEU A 86 8.59 -11.75 -3.53
CA LEU A 86 7.45 -12.36 -4.24
C LEU A 86 7.88 -13.36 -5.32
N GLU A 87 9.03 -13.14 -5.98
CA GLU A 87 9.54 -14.06 -7.02
C GLU A 87 9.87 -15.46 -6.48
N THR A 88 10.29 -15.52 -5.21
CA THR A 88 10.68 -16.77 -4.54
C THR A 88 9.68 -17.21 -3.48
N GLU A 89 8.60 -16.44 -3.30
CA GLU A 89 7.59 -16.60 -2.24
C GLU A 89 8.23 -16.65 -0.84
N MET A 90 9.31 -15.90 -0.63
CA MET A 90 10.01 -15.80 0.66
C MET A 90 9.44 -14.65 1.49
N PHE A 91 9.23 -14.89 2.77
CA PHE A 91 8.83 -13.87 3.73
C PHE A 91 9.38 -14.20 5.12
N LYS A 92 10.07 -13.25 5.76
CA LYS A 92 10.71 -13.42 7.07
C LYS A 92 11.63 -14.64 7.15
N GLY A 93 12.32 -14.93 6.04
CA GLY A 93 13.23 -16.07 5.91
C GLY A 93 12.56 -17.43 5.68
N GLU A 94 11.24 -17.49 5.53
CA GLU A 94 10.50 -18.71 5.25
C GLU A 94 9.90 -18.69 3.84
N GLN A 95 10.02 -19.81 3.12
CA GLN A 95 9.38 -19.97 1.82
C GLN A 95 7.93 -20.42 2.00
N TRP A 96 7.00 -19.70 1.37
CA TRP A 96 5.61 -20.11 1.22
C TRP A 96 5.41 -20.86 -0.09
N GLY A 97 4.32 -21.64 -0.17
CA GLY A 97 3.95 -22.39 -1.38
C GLY A 97 2.47 -22.75 -1.41
N GLY A 98 1.65 -21.97 -0.70
CA GLY A 98 0.22 -22.19 -0.55
C GLY A 98 -0.61 -21.25 -1.43
N ASP A 99 -1.89 -21.10 -1.08
CA ASP A 99 -2.75 -20.10 -1.71
C ASP A 99 -2.19 -18.69 -1.46
N TYR A 100 -2.02 -17.91 -2.53
CA TYR A 100 -1.56 -16.52 -2.48
C TYR A 100 -2.41 -15.68 -1.54
N TRP A 101 -3.74 -15.83 -1.57
CA TRP A 101 -4.65 -15.04 -0.72
C TRP A 101 -4.47 -15.32 0.78
N PHE A 102 -3.88 -16.47 1.12
CA PHE A 102 -3.55 -16.88 2.48
C PHE A 102 -2.05 -16.83 2.77
N ALA A 103 -1.26 -16.25 1.86
CA ALA A 103 0.15 -16.04 2.12
C ALA A 103 0.34 -15.15 3.36
N PRO A 104 1.35 -15.40 4.20
CA PRO A 104 1.53 -14.65 5.45
C PRO A 104 1.65 -13.13 5.25
N TRP A 105 2.31 -12.68 4.17
CA TRP A 105 2.45 -11.26 3.84
C TRP A 105 1.11 -10.61 3.45
N GLU A 106 0.26 -11.33 2.72
CA GLU A 106 -1.08 -10.90 2.33
C GLU A 106 -2.05 -10.83 3.52
N VAL A 107 -1.96 -11.81 4.44
CA VAL A 107 -2.73 -11.79 5.69
C VAL A 107 -2.31 -10.61 6.58
N GLU A 108 -1.00 -10.35 6.69
CA GLU A 108 -0.46 -9.20 7.42
C GLU A 108 -0.90 -7.88 6.76
N ALA A 109 -0.80 -7.75 5.44
CA ALA A 109 -1.20 -6.56 4.69
C ALA A 109 -2.68 -6.22 4.88
N ARG A 110 -3.58 -7.21 4.80
CA ARG A 110 -5.03 -7.00 5.07
C ARG A 110 -5.36 -6.62 6.51
N GLY A 111 -4.57 -7.07 7.48
CA GLY A 111 -4.74 -6.65 8.87
C GLY A 111 -4.32 -5.19 9.06
N LEU A 112 -3.20 -4.79 8.46
CA LEU A 112 -2.62 -3.48 8.63
C LEU A 112 -3.28 -2.40 7.77
N GLU A 113 -3.80 -2.71 6.57
CA GLU A 113 -4.52 -1.74 5.73
C GLU A 113 -5.71 -1.13 6.49
N GLU A 114 -6.42 -1.94 7.28
CA GLU A 114 -7.59 -1.50 8.05
C GLU A 114 -7.15 -0.65 9.26
N ALA A 115 -6.08 -1.05 9.93
CA ALA A 115 -5.51 -0.28 11.02
C ALA A 115 -5.04 1.12 10.54
N PHE A 116 -4.35 1.19 9.41
CA PHE A 116 -3.89 2.45 8.84
C PHE A 116 -5.02 3.29 8.25
N LEU A 117 -6.04 2.67 7.65
CA LEU A 117 -7.26 3.39 7.27
C LEU A 117 -7.85 4.11 8.49
N MET A 118 -8.06 3.39 9.59
CA MET A 118 -8.64 3.97 10.80
C MET A 118 -7.73 5.05 11.38
N HIS A 119 -6.41 4.81 11.43
CA HIS A 119 -5.45 5.80 11.91
C HIS A 119 -5.50 7.10 11.10
N TYR A 120 -5.53 6.98 9.77
CA TYR A 120 -5.67 8.12 8.88
C TYR A 120 -6.99 8.85 9.13
N LEU A 121 -8.13 8.16 9.12
CA LEU A 121 -9.45 8.80 9.33
C LEU A 121 -9.54 9.53 10.68
N PHE A 122 -8.97 8.98 11.76
CA PHE A 122 -8.92 9.66 13.06
C PHE A 122 -7.99 10.88 13.07
N SER A 123 -6.86 10.83 12.36
CA SER A 123 -5.97 12.01 12.25
C SER A 123 -6.69 13.20 11.61
N GLN A 124 -7.53 12.94 10.60
CA GLN A 124 -8.27 13.98 9.88
C GLN A 124 -9.36 14.63 10.73
N THR A 125 -9.95 13.93 11.70
CA THR A 125 -10.98 14.51 12.57
C THR A 125 -10.38 15.37 13.69
N ALA A 126 -9.22 14.96 14.22
CA ALA A 126 -8.49 15.69 15.24
C ALA A 126 -7.99 17.07 14.76
N GLU A 127 -7.60 17.19 13.48
CA GLU A 127 -7.18 18.47 12.89
C GLU A 127 -8.33 19.47 12.64
N THR A 128 -9.58 19.00 12.70
CA THR A 128 -10.79 19.83 12.50
C THR A 128 -11.51 20.23 13.79
N SER A 129 -10.95 19.84 14.95
CA SER A 129 -11.52 20.08 16.30
C SER A 129 -10.87 21.25 17.03
#